data_AF-A0A436RCA0-F1
#
_entry.id   AF-A0A436RCA0-F1
#
_cell.length_a   1.000
_cell.length_b   1.000
_cell.length_c   1.000
_cell.angle_alpha   90.00
_cell.angle_beta   90.00
_cell.angle_gamma   90.00
#
_symmetry.space_group_name_H-M   'P 1'
#
loop_
_entity.id
_entity.type
_entity.pdbx_description
1 polymer ?
#
loop_
_entity_poly.entity_id
_entity_poly.type
_entity_poly.pdbx_seq_one_letter_code
_entity_poly.pdbx_strand_id
1 'polypeptide(L)'
;EGLSEISLADYIEGNLVFESRFNLGYLKPVFQRRFLDDNKLRYDEKLRIGEDYILLASALASGGRCAVEPTVGYVYHIRTGSISRVLELHHVEAMTRADAAFAAAYPMDSTAKAAFARRGRSLRKAASFLSLVQHIKARAPLKAIGAALRDPAAIGHLSMPIAVRLRRVAAQVRRGGGEMKHAGDLIAGDR
;
A
#
# COMPACT_ATOMS: atom_id res chain seq x y z
N GLU A 1 15.81 19.84 -6.77
CA GLU A 1 16.20 19.47 -8.15
C GLU A 1 15.34 18.31 -8.61
N GLY A 2 14.94 18.29 -9.89
CA GLY A 2 14.20 17.16 -10.45
C GLY A 2 15.13 15.95 -10.60
N LEU A 3 14.65 14.76 -10.26
CA LEU A 3 15.35 13.50 -10.54
C LEU A 3 15.60 13.43 -12.05
N SER A 4 16.86 13.51 -12.47
CA SER A 4 17.27 13.40 -13.89
C SER A 4 17.48 11.95 -14.31
N GLU A 5 17.88 11.10 -13.36
CA GLU A 5 18.07 9.66 -13.52
C GLU A 5 17.54 8.96 -12.26
N ILE A 6 16.98 7.77 -12.44
CA ILE A 6 16.48 6.92 -11.34
C ILE A 6 17.45 5.75 -11.20
N SER A 7 18.13 5.68 -10.05
CA SER A 7 18.93 4.50 -9.71
C SER A 7 18.06 3.34 -9.23
N LEU A 8 18.64 2.14 -9.13
CA LEU A 8 17.96 0.99 -8.50
C LEU A 8 17.53 1.30 -7.06
N ALA A 9 18.38 1.97 -6.28
CA ALA A 9 18.06 2.34 -4.90
C ALA A 9 16.87 3.31 -4.84
N ASP A 10 16.88 4.38 -5.66
CA ASP A 10 15.77 5.34 -5.75
C ASP A 10 14.47 4.64 -6.14
N TYR A 11 14.54 3.73 -7.11
CA TYR A 11 13.38 3.00 -7.58
C TYR A 11 12.79 2.08 -6.49
N ILE A 12 13.64 1.35 -5.76
CA ILE A 12 13.20 0.50 -4.65
C ILE A 12 12.57 1.34 -3.54
N GLU A 13 13.19 2.46 -3.17
CA GLU A 13 12.71 3.37 -2.12
C GLU A 13 11.40 4.08 -2.50
N GLY A 14 11.23 4.48 -3.75
CA GLY A 14 9.98 5.03 -4.25
C GLY A 14 8.82 4.03 -4.25
N ASN A 15 9.11 2.74 -4.11
CA ASN A 15 8.12 1.66 -4.17
C ASN A 15 7.83 1.00 -2.79
N LEU A 16 8.09 1.70 -1.69
CA LEU A 16 7.73 1.18 -0.35
C LEU A 16 6.21 1.20 -0.14
N VAL A 17 5.63 0.02 0.15
CA VAL A 17 4.20 -0.12 0.44
C VAL A 17 3.85 0.64 1.72
N PHE A 18 2.81 1.48 1.67
CA PHE A 18 2.30 2.31 2.77
C PHE A 18 3.22 3.41 3.30
N GLU A 19 4.42 3.60 2.74
CA GLU A 19 5.38 4.60 3.25
C GLU A 19 5.74 5.66 2.20
N SER A 20 5.60 5.41 0.89
CA SER A 20 5.97 6.39 -0.14
C SER A 20 4.84 7.38 -0.47
N ARG A 21 5.16 8.68 -0.44
CA ARG A 21 4.27 9.77 -0.92
C ARG A 21 4.21 9.82 -2.45
N PHE A 22 5.28 9.38 -3.11
CA PHE A 22 5.38 9.23 -4.56
C PHE A 22 5.67 7.76 -4.86
N ASN A 23 4.71 7.07 -5.47
CA ASN A 23 4.86 5.68 -5.84
C ASN A 23 5.42 5.59 -7.27
N LEU A 24 6.72 5.31 -7.38
CA LEU A 24 7.40 5.12 -8.66
C LEU A 24 6.92 3.86 -9.41
N GLY A 25 6.06 3.04 -8.80
CA GLY A 25 5.35 1.95 -9.47
C GLY A 25 4.35 2.43 -10.52
N TYR A 26 4.02 3.72 -10.55
CA TYR A 26 3.21 4.32 -11.62
C TYR A 26 4.04 4.92 -12.76
N LEU A 27 5.36 4.77 -12.76
CA LEU A 27 6.17 5.19 -13.90
C LEU A 27 5.67 4.51 -15.19
N LYS A 28 5.81 5.22 -16.30
CA LYS A 28 5.59 4.69 -17.64
C LYS A 28 6.91 4.65 -18.39
N PRO A 29 7.78 3.67 -18.06
CA PRO A 29 9.06 3.54 -18.73
C PRO A 29 8.85 3.20 -20.21
N VAL A 30 9.66 3.82 -21.06
CA VAL A 30 9.86 3.40 -22.46
C VAL A 30 11.18 2.65 -22.51
N PHE A 31 11.12 1.38 -22.92
CA PHE A 31 12.30 0.51 -22.93
C PHE A 31 12.94 0.46 -24.30
N GLN A 32 14.27 0.40 -24.32
CA GLN A 32 14.98 -0.01 -25.51
C GLN A 32 14.77 -1.52 -25.72
N ARG A 33 14.08 -1.91 -26.80
CA ARG A 33 13.71 -3.31 -27.04
C ARG A 33 14.89 -4.28 -27.00
N ARG A 34 16.00 -3.98 -27.70
CA ARG A 34 17.20 -4.83 -27.70
C ARG A 34 17.73 -5.09 -26.28
N PHE A 35 17.67 -4.10 -25.39
CA PHE A 35 18.13 -4.25 -24.01
C PHE A 35 17.29 -5.27 -23.25
N LEU A 36 15.96 -5.27 -23.44
CA LEU A 36 15.09 -6.28 -22.83
C LEU A 36 15.38 -7.69 -23.38
N ASP A 37 15.66 -7.79 -24.68
CA ASP A 37 15.95 -9.07 -25.33
C ASP A 37 17.30 -9.64 -24.90
N ASP A 38 18.35 -8.81 -24.90
CA ASP A 38 19.72 -9.20 -24.51
C ASP A 38 19.79 -9.64 -23.04
N ASN A 39 19.03 -8.98 -22.16
CA ASN A 39 18.95 -9.31 -20.73
C ASN A 39 17.82 -10.30 -20.39
N LYS A 40 17.09 -10.81 -21.39
CA LYS A 40 15.98 -11.77 -21.23
C LYS A 40 14.90 -11.30 -20.24
N LEU A 41 14.63 -10.00 -20.21
CA LEU A 41 13.69 -9.39 -19.29
C LEU A 41 12.27 -9.55 -19.82
N ARG A 42 11.40 -10.17 -19.03
CA ARG A 42 9.99 -10.43 -19.35
C ARG A 42 9.14 -10.25 -18.10
N TYR A 43 7.85 -9.97 -18.31
CA TYR A 43 6.89 -9.99 -17.21
C TYR A 43 6.73 -11.40 -16.66
N ASP A 44 6.66 -11.52 -15.34
CA ASP A 44 6.17 -12.73 -14.69
C ASP A 44 4.64 -12.73 -14.74
N GLU A 45 4.07 -13.51 -15.64
CA GLU A 45 2.62 -13.60 -15.84
C GLU A 45 1.86 -14.13 -14.60
N LYS A 46 2.57 -14.73 -13.63
CA LYS A 46 1.99 -15.19 -12.37
C LYS A 46 1.89 -14.06 -11.34
N LEU A 47 2.61 -12.96 -11.53
CA LEU A 47 2.60 -11.81 -10.65
C LEU A 47 1.58 -10.78 -11.16
N ARG A 48 0.38 -10.78 -10.58
CA ARG A 48 -0.70 -9.87 -11.01
C ARG A 48 -0.54 -8.43 -10.50
N ILE A 49 0.21 -8.24 -9.43
CA ILE A 49 0.49 -6.93 -8.83
C ILE A 49 1.99 -6.86 -8.50
N GLY A 50 2.66 -5.84 -9.03
CA GLY A 50 4.09 -5.61 -8.80
C GLY A 50 4.99 -6.13 -9.92
N GLU A 51 4.39 -6.58 -11.02
CA GLU A 51 5.06 -7.00 -12.25
C GLU A 51 5.89 -5.90 -12.88
N ASP A 52 5.34 -4.69 -12.99
CA ASP A 52 6.06 -3.51 -13.50
C ASP A 52 7.27 -3.18 -12.61
N TYR A 53 7.12 -3.32 -11.29
CA TYR A 53 8.20 -3.14 -10.34
C TYR A 53 9.34 -4.13 -10.58
N ILE A 54 9.03 -5.43 -10.70
CA ILE A 54 10.07 -6.45 -10.92
C ILE A 54 10.74 -6.24 -12.27
N LEU A 55 10.00 -5.91 -13.33
CA LEU A 55 10.58 -5.69 -14.66
C LEU A 55 11.56 -4.52 -14.66
N LEU A 56 11.16 -3.35 -14.14
CA LEU A 56 12.02 -2.17 -14.12
C LEU A 56 13.17 -2.30 -13.12
N ALA A 57 12.95 -2.91 -11.95
CA ALA A 57 14.03 -3.20 -11.01
C ALA A 57 15.07 -4.15 -11.62
N SER A 58 14.63 -5.18 -12.35
CA SER A 58 15.53 -6.11 -13.07
C SER A 58 16.30 -5.40 -14.19
N ALA A 59 15.65 -4.48 -14.92
CA ALA A 59 16.31 -3.66 -15.94
C ALA A 59 17.42 -2.78 -15.34
N LEU A 60 17.13 -2.09 -14.24
CA LEU A 60 18.11 -1.27 -13.52
C LEU A 60 19.26 -2.12 -12.95
N ALA A 61 18.93 -3.28 -12.36
CA ALA A 61 19.93 -4.19 -11.80
C ALA A 61 20.81 -4.86 -12.88
N SER A 62 20.33 -4.93 -14.13
CA SER A 62 21.10 -5.40 -15.29
C SER A 62 22.01 -4.31 -15.89
N GLY A 63 22.18 -3.17 -15.20
CA GLY A 63 22.99 -2.04 -15.67
C GLY A 63 22.23 -1.07 -16.60
N GLY A 64 20.90 -1.19 -16.67
CA GLY A 64 20.08 -0.24 -17.40
C GLY A 64 20.10 1.15 -16.75
N ARG A 65 20.12 2.19 -17.58
CA ARG A 65 20.03 3.59 -17.15
C ARG A 65 18.64 4.13 -17.40
N CYS A 66 18.02 4.72 -16.37
CA CYS A 66 16.66 5.25 -16.45
C CYS A 66 16.67 6.77 -16.34
N ALA A 67 16.77 7.45 -17.47
CA ALA A 67 16.60 8.90 -17.53
C ALA A 67 15.12 9.27 -17.33
N VAL A 68 14.88 10.40 -16.68
CA VAL A 68 13.54 10.92 -16.39
C VAL A 68 13.18 12.02 -17.37
N GLU A 69 12.04 11.87 -18.05
CA GLU A 69 11.39 12.95 -18.79
C GLU A 69 10.48 13.73 -17.83
N PRO A 70 10.79 15.00 -17.51
CA PRO A 70 9.98 15.79 -16.58
C PRO A 70 8.62 16.22 -17.16
N THR A 71 8.44 16.13 -18.48
CA THR A 71 7.17 16.47 -19.14
C THR A 71 6.09 15.45 -18.80
N VAL A 72 4.88 15.95 -18.49
CA VAL A 72 3.71 15.11 -18.24
C VAL A 72 3.21 14.54 -19.57
N GLY A 73 3.71 13.36 -19.96
CA GLY A 73 3.36 12.68 -21.21
C GLY A 73 2.27 11.60 -21.07
N TYR A 74 1.81 11.29 -19.86
CA TYR A 74 0.90 10.17 -19.61
C TYR A 74 -0.19 10.52 -18.61
N VAL A 75 -1.45 10.19 -18.95
CA VAL A 75 -2.62 10.39 -18.10
C VAL A 75 -3.14 9.04 -17.61
N TYR A 76 -3.13 8.84 -16.30
CA TYR A 76 -3.76 7.68 -15.67
C TYR A 76 -5.27 7.86 -15.56
N HIS A 77 -6.02 6.93 -16.15
CA HIS A 77 -7.47 6.82 -15.94
C HIS A 77 -7.76 5.68 -14.97
N ILE A 78 -8.24 6.01 -13.77
CA ILE A 78 -8.65 5.03 -12.77
C ILE A 78 -10.16 4.83 -12.85
N ARG A 79 -10.62 3.58 -12.95
CA ARG A 79 -12.04 3.22 -12.98
C ARG A 79 -12.41 2.43 -11.73
N THR A 80 -13.71 2.36 -11.45
CA THR A 80 -14.25 1.46 -10.43
C THR A 80 -13.87 0.02 -10.81
N GLY A 81 -13.24 -0.72 -9.90
CA GLY A 81 -12.75 -2.08 -10.15
C GLY A 81 -11.31 -2.18 -10.67
N SER A 82 -10.58 -1.07 -10.86
CA SER A 82 -9.15 -1.14 -11.18
C SER A 82 -8.39 -1.96 -10.13
N ILE A 83 -7.64 -2.97 -10.58
CA ILE A 83 -6.88 -3.90 -9.73
C ILE A 83 -5.90 -3.18 -8.79
N SER A 84 -5.38 -2.03 -9.20
CA SER A 84 -4.48 -1.17 -8.41
C SER A 84 -5.10 -0.62 -7.13
N ARG A 85 -6.43 -0.71 -6.95
CA ARG A 85 -7.13 -0.24 -5.74
C ARG A 85 -7.22 -1.28 -4.63
N VAL A 86 -7.05 -2.56 -4.94
CA VAL A 86 -7.31 -3.64 -3.98
C VAL A 86 -6.02 -4.41 -3.74
N LEU A 87 -5.41 -4.15 -2.59
CA LEU A 87 -4.30 -4.94 -2.10
C LEU A 87 -4.83 -5.97 -1.10
N GLU A 88 -4.52 -7.24 -1.34
CA GLU A 88 -4.91 -8.38 -0.52
C GLU A 88 -3.66 -9.10 -0.02
N LEU A 89 -3.83 -9.92 1.02
CA LEU A 89 -2.69 -10.62 1.63
C LEU A 89 -1.93 -11.47 0.62
N HIS A 90 -2.64 -12.23 -0.22
CA HIS A 90 -2.03 -13.08 -1.24
C HIS A 90 -1.23 -12.28 -2.30
N HIS A 91 -1.63 -11.03 -2.58
CA HIS A 91 -0.85 -10.13 -3.43
C HIS A 91 0.50 -9.77 -2.77
N VAL A 92 0.50 -9.45 -1.47
CA VAL A 92 1.73 -9.13 -0.72
C VAL A 92 2.66 -10.33 -0.62
N GLU A 93 2.11 -11.52 -0.44
CA GLU A 93 2.89 -12.78 -0.44
C GLU A 93 3.51 -13.04 -1.81
N ALA A 94 2.77 -12.81 -2.91
CA ALA A 94 3.29 -12.94 -4.27
C ALA A 94 4.43 -11.94 -4.53
N MET A 95 4.25 -10.66 -4.16
CA MET A 95 5.31 -9.65 -4.23
C MET A 95 6.54 -10.05 -3.40
N THR A 96 6.35 -10.60 -2.21
CA THR A 96 7.46 -11.07 -1.36
C THR A 96 8.26 -12.20 -2.00
N ARG A 97 7.57 -13.16 -2.66
CA ARG A 97 8.23 -14.23 -3.41
C ARG A 97 8.99 -13.70 -4.62
N ALA A 98 8.40 -12.75 -5.35
CA ALA A 98 9.03 -12.12 -6.49
C ALA A 98 10.28 -11.30 -6.09
N ASP A 99 10.20 -10.54 -4.99
CA ASP A 99 11.33 -9.83 -4.39
C ASP A 99 12.46 -10.82 -4.03
N ALA A 100 12.14 -11.97 -3.43
CA ALA A 100 13.14 -13.00 -3.10
C ALA A 100 13.82 -13.58 -4.35
N ALA A 101 13.06 -13.86 -5.41
CA ALA A 101 13.61 -14.32 -6.69
C ALA A 101 14.51 -13.25 -7.33
N PHE A 102 14.08 -11.99 -7.31
CA PHE A 102 14.88 -10.85 -7.76
C PHE A 102 16.21 -10.75 -7.02
N ALA A 103 16.20 -10.81 -5.69
CA ALA A 103 17.42 -10.71 -4.88
C ALA A 103 18.38 -11.90 -5.07
N ALA A 104 17.86 -13.07 -5.46
CA ALA A 104 18.70 -14.22 -5.80
C ALA A 104 19.32 -14.10 -7.20
N ALA A 105 18.62 -13.47 -8.14
CA ALA A 105 19.06 -13.33 -9.52
C ALA A 105 20.03 -12.17 -9.74
N TYR A 106 19.86 -11.06 -9.01
CA TYR A 106 20.61 -9.83 -9.27
C TYR A 106 21.47 -9.39 -8.07
N PRO A 107 22.79 -9.21 -8.25
CA PRO A 107 23.61 -8.59 -7.22
C PRO A 107 23.20 -7.13 -7.05
N MET A 108 23.26 -6.66 -5.81
CA MET A 108 22.97 -5.28 -5.44
C MET A 108 24.17 -4.67 -4.70
N ASP A 109 24.41 -3.39 -4.96
CA ASP A 109 25.33 -2.58 -4.17
C ASP A 109 24.77 -2.31 -2.75
N SER A 110 25.54 -1.62 -1.91
CA SER A 110 25.16 -1.37 -0.51
C SER A 110 23.93 -0.48 -0.38
N THR A 111 23.76 0.50 -1.26
CA THR A 111 22.64 1.45 -1.23
C THR A 111 21.34 0.76 -1.66
N ALA A 112 21.36 0.00 -2.76
CA ALA A 112 20.21 -0.80 -3.20
C ALA A 112 19.86 -1.88 -2.18
N LYS A 113 20.84 -2.54 -1.54
CA LYS A 113 20.59 -3.50 -0.44
C LYS A 113 19.87 -2.85 0.74
N ALA A 114 20.25 -1.64 1.13
CA ALA A 114 19.60 -0.91 2.22
C ALA A 114 18.14 -0.55 1.88
N ALA A 115 17.90 -0.05 0.66
CA ALA A 115 16.56 0.22 0.15
C ALA A 115 15.70 -1.07 0.08
N PHE A 116 16.29 -2.17 -0.39
CA PHE A 116 15.63 -3.47 -0.48
C PHE A 116 15.25 -4.03 0.89
N ALA A 117 16.13 -3.90 1.88
CA ALA A 117 15.82 -4.30 3.25
C ALA A 117 14.65 -3.48 3.84
N ARG A 118 14.53 -2.20 3.48
CA ARG A 118 13.37 -1.35 3.85
C ARG A 118 12.10 -1.81 3.15
N ARG A 119 12.17 -2.15 1.87
CA ARG A 119 11.04 -2.73 1.12
C ARG A 119 10.54 -4.03 1.73
N GLY A 120 11.45 -4.94 2.10
CA GLY A 120 11.07 -6.16 2.80
C GLY A 120 10.34 -5.88 4.12
N ARG A 121 10.75 -4.83 4.86
CA ARG A 121 10.03 -4.40 6.09
C ARG A 121 8.65 -3.84 5.77
N SER A 122 8.50 -3.03 4.73
CA SER A 122 7.22 -2.44 4.36
C SER A 122 6.21 -3.49 3.88
N LEU A 123 6.64 -4.49 3.10
CA LEU A 123 5.81 -5.64 2.72
C LEU A 123 5.37 -6.47 3.93
N ARG A 124 6.27 -6.74 4.89
CA ARG A 124 5.89 -7.44 6.13
C ARG A 124 4.86 -6.68 6.94
N LYS A 125 5.04 -5.36 7.12
CA LYS A 125 4.04 -4.52 7.78
C LYS A 125 2.69 -4.57 7.05
N ALA A 126 2.72 -4.55 5.72
CA ALA A 126 1.51 -4.61 4.91
C ALA A 126 0.77 -5.95 5.06
N ALA A 127 1.49 -7.07 5.03
CA ALA A 127 0.93 -8.39 5.29
C ALA A 127 0.27 -8.47 6.68
N SER A 128 0.96 -8.01 7.73
CA SER A 128 0.40 -7.99 9.09
C SER A 128 -0.87 -7.14 9.19
N PHE A 129 -0.88 -5.95 8.56
CA PHE A 129 -2.05 -5.08 8.53
C PHE A 129 -3.24 -5.74 7.80
N LEU A 130 -3.00 -6.31 6.61
CA LEU A 130 -4.06 -6.95 5.83
C LEU A 130 -4.62 -8.18 6.53
N SER A 131 -3.77 -8.98 7.17
CA SER A 131 -4.19 -10.10 8.01
C SER A 131 -5.09 -9.63 9.15
N LEU A 132 -4.70 -8.58 9.90
CA LEU A 132 -5.54 -8.02 10.96
C LEU A 132 -6.90 -7.55 10.42
N VAL A 133 -6.92 -6.83 9.30
CA VAL A 133 -8.15 -6.37 8.65
C VAL A 133 -9.04 -7.55 8.25
N GLN A 134 -8.46 -8.63 7.73
CA GLN A 134 -9.20 -9.84 7.36
C GLN A 134 -9.86 -10.50 8.59
N HIS A 135 -9.13 -10.63 9.71
CA HIS A 135 -9.66 -11.17 10.96
C HIS A 135 -10.81 -10.33 11.53
N ILE A 136 -10.72 -9.00 11.41
CA ILE A 136 -11.80 -8.08 11.83
C ILE A 136 -13.02 -8.22 10.92
N LYS A 137 -12.82 -8.25 9.60
CA LYS A 137 -13.91 -8.40 8.61
C LYS A 137 -14.64 -9.74 8.72
N ALA A 138 -13.94 -10.79 9.14
CA ALA A 138 -14.51 -12.12 9.35
C ALA A 138 -15.45 -12.22 10.57
N ARG A 139 -15.77 -11.11 11.26
CA ARG A 139 -16.67 -11.06 12.44
C ARG A 139 -16.32 -12.11 13.51
N ALA A 140 -15.03 -12.34 13.77
CA ALA A 140 -14.55 -13.27 14.79
C ALA A 140 -13.87 -12.52 15.97
N PRO A 141 -14.60 -11.69 16.74
CA PRO A 141 -14.03 -10.86 17.81
C PRO A 141 -13.34 -11.66 18.92
N LEU A 142 -13.79 -12.90 19.18
CA LEU A 142 -13.22 -13.78 20.21
C LEU A 142 -11.80 -14.27 19.89
N LYS A 143 -11.42 -14.40 18.61
CA LYS A 143 -10.02 -14.75 18.22
C LYS A 143 -9.07 -13.56 18.33
N ALA A 144 -9.56 -12.34 18.15
CA ALA A 144 -8.79 -11.11 18.31
C ALA A 144 -8.41 -10.84 19.78
N ILE A 145 -9.31 -11.17 20.72
CA ILE A 145 -9.04 -11.07 22.17
C ILE A 145 -7.97 -12.08 22.61
N GLY A 146 -8.04 -13.33 22.10
CA GLY A 146 -7.04 -14.35 22.41
C GLY A 146 -5.63 -14.05 21.86
N ALA A 147 -5.52 -13.34 20.74
CA ALA A 147 -4.25 -12.88 20.19
C ALA A 147 -3.68 -11.68 20.96
N ALA A 148 -4.53 -10.74 21.37
CA ALA A 148 -4.12 -9.56 22.16
C ALA A 148 -3.62 -9.93 23.57
N LEU A 149 -4.14 -11.01 24.17
CA LEU A 149 -3.66 -11.52 25.46
C LEU A 149 -2.30 -12.22 25.39
N ARG A 150 -1.84 -12.62 24.20
CA ARG A 150 -0.54 -13.30 24.00
C ARG A 150 0.61 -12.34 23.68
N ASP A 151 0.32 -11.08 23.34
CA ASP A 151 1.34 -10.09 22.99
C ASP A 151 0.93 -8.67 23.47
N PRO A 152 1.42 -8.23 24.65
CA PRO A 152 1.13 -6.91 25.20
C PRO A 152 1.66 -5.75 24.35
N ALA A 153 2.68 -5.98 23.50
CA ALA A 153 3.24 -4.94 22.64
C ALA A 153 2.30 -4.56 21.49
N ALA A 154 1.36 -5.44 21.11
CA ALA A 154 0.35 -5.19 20.09
C ALA A 154 -0.68 -4.12 20.51
N ILE A 155 -0.87 -3.89 21.82
CA ILE A 155 -1.84 -2.94 22.36
C ILE A 155 -1.39 -1.48 22.13
N GLY A 156 -0.09 -1.22 22.18
CA GLY A 156 0.47 0.13 22.01
C GLY A 156 0.22 0.76 20.63
N HIS A 157 0.04 -0.07 19.59
CA HIS A 157 -0.14 0.39 18.21
C HIS A 157 -1.61 0.41 17.73
N LEU A 158 -2.56 -0.08 18.53
CA LEU A 158 -3.99 -0.07 18.22
C LEU A 158 -4.70 1.25 18.56
N SER A 159 -4.05 2.15 19.30
CA SER A 159 -4.64 3.41 19.77
C SER A 159 -4.95 4.42 18.64
N MET A 160 -4.17 4.42 17.55
CA MET A 160 -4.34 5.40 16.47
C MET A 160 -5.56 5.15 15.56
N PRO A 161 -5.80 3.94 15.01
CA PRO A 161 -6.93 3.72 14.11
C PRO A 161 -8.29 3.71 14.83
N ILE A 162 -8.30 3.25 16.09
CA ILE A 162 -9.53 3.17 16.91
C ILE A 162 -9.92 4.55 17.43
N ALA A 163 -8.97 5.38 17.90
CA ALA A 163 -9.27 6.73 18.37
C ALA A 163 -9.85 7.62 17.26
N VAL A 164 -9.35 7.50 16.01
CA VAL A 164 -9.89 8.24 14.86
C VAL A 164 -11.32 7.80 14.53
N ARG A 165 -11.64 6.51 14.66
CA ARG A 165 -13.00 5.98 14.48
C ARG A 165 -13.96 6.37 15.60
N LEU A 166 -13.52 6.31 16.86
CA LEU A 166 -14.31 6.74 18.02
C LEU A 166 -14.60 8.25 17.99
N ARG A 167 -13.63 9.08 17.57
CA ARG A 167 -13.84 10.53 17.39
C ARG A 167 -14.87 10.83 16.30
N ARG A 168 -14.88 10.06 15.20
CA ARG A 168 -15.91 10.20 14.13
C ARG A 168 -17.30 9.81 14.61
N VAL A 169 -17.44 8.73 15.37
CA VAL A 169 -18.73 8.28 15.92
C VAL A 169 -19.24 9.26 16.98
N ALA A 170 -18.38 9.74 17.89
CA ALA A 170 -18.75 10.75 18.88
C ALA A 170 -19.18 12.09 18.24
N ALA A 171 -18.57 12.47 17.11
CA ALA A 171 -18.97 13.65 16.34
C ALA A 171 -20.32 13.47 15.61
N GLN A 172 -20.68 12.25 15.20
CA GLN A 172 -21.99 11.94 14.61
C GLN A 172 -23.10 11.90 15.67
N VAL A 173 -22.83 11.36 16.87
CA VAL A 173 -23.79 11.34 17.98
C VAL A 173 -24.08 12.76 18.49
N ARG A 174 -23.08 13.65 18.55
CA ARG A 174 -23.28 15.06 18.91
C ARG A 174 -24.10 15.86 17.88
N ARG A 175 -24.15 15.43 16.61
CA ARG A 175 -24.90 16.11 15.54
C ARG A 175 -26.31 15.53 15.32
N GLY A 176 -26.62 14.38 15.91
CA GLY A 176 -27.94 13.73 15.80
C GLY A 176 -28.85 13.90 17.04
N GLY A 177 -28.43 14.70 18.03
CA GLY A 177 -29.12 14.86 19.32
C GLY A 177 -30.04 16.08 19.46
N GLY A 178 -30.38 16.76 18.38
CA GLY A 178 -31.21 17.96 18.45
C GLY A 178 -32.14 18.09 17.26
N GLU A 179 -33.30 17.45 17.35
CA GLU A 179 -34.62 17.95 16.92
C GLU A 179 -35.65 16.81 16.89
N MET A 180 -36.44 16.71 17.95
CA MET A 180 -37.87 16.37 17.89
C MET A 180 -38.57 17.01 19.11
N LYS A 181 -39.16 18.19 18.93
CA LYS A 181 -40.33 18.67 19.71
C LYS A 181 -41.57 18.12 19.00
N HIS A 182 -42.71 17.74 19.59
CA HIS A 182 -43.33 17.89 20.90
C HIS A 182 -44.56 16.94 20.92
N ALA A 183 -44.93 16.37 22.06
CA ALA A 183 -46.33 16.02 22.43
C ALA A 183 -46.34 15.62 23.92
N GLY A 184 -47.11 16.20 24.82
CA GLY A 184 -48.05 17.31 24.73
C GLY A 184 -48.30 17.87 26.14
N ASP A 185 -49.09 18.93 26.23
CA ASP A 185 -50.02 19.13 27.34
C ASP A 185 -51.14 20.07 26.89
N LEU A 186 -52.30 19.77 27.43
CA LEU A 186 -53.63 20.17 27.01
C LEU A 186 -54.27 20.93 28.19
N ILE A 187 -55.07 21.95 27.88
CA ILE A 187 -56.15 22.56 28.68
C ILE A 187 -55.80 23.75 29.62
N ALA A 188 -56.24 24.94 29.19
CA ALA A 188 -57.22 25.83 29.85
C ALA A 188 -57.21 27.17 29.05
N GLY A 189 -58.27 27.64 28.40
CA GLY A 189 -59.56 28.12 28.93
C GLY A 189 -59.77 29.52 28.34
N ASP A 190 -60.61 29.63 27.31
CA ASP A 190 -61.90 30.34 27.32
C ASP A 190 -61.81 31.89 27.26
N ARG A 191 -62.33 32.42 26.15
CA ARG A 191 -62.71 33.81 25.82
C ARG A 191 -61.66 34.86 25.48
#